data_AF-A0A2J5PB13-F1
#
_entry.id   AF-A0A2J5PB13-F1
#
_cell.length_a   1.000
_cell.length_b   1.000
_cell.length_c   1.000
_cell.angle_alpha   90.00
_cell.angle_beta   90.00
_cell.angle_gamma   90.00
#
_symmetry.space_group_name_H-M   'P 1'
#
loop_
_entity.id
_entity.type
_entity.pdbx_description
1 polymer ?
#
loop_
_entity_poly.entity_id
_entity_poly.type
_entity_poly.pdbx_seq_one_letter_code
_entity_poly.pdbx_strand_id
1 'polypeptide(L)'
;EPTREAFLKISLKVMQNPPLEMFANAIISGWLVATMVWMFPAAGSAKIVVIILMTWLIALADTTHIVVGSVEIFYLVFNGTLPWQEFIWPFALPTLAGNICGGTFIFALLSHAQIRNDMSHEKKARAAEEAKKR
;
A
#
# COMPACT_ATOMS: atom_id res chain seq x y z
N GLU A 1 -11.07 31.26 -2.05
CA GLU A 1 -10.63 30.92 -0.67
C GLU A 1 -9.38 30.05 -0.74
N PRO A 2 -8.40 30.27 0.14
CA PRO A 2 -7.08 29.65 0.07
C PRO A 2 -7.09 28.11 0.23
N THR A 3 -8.06 27.56 0.96
CA THR A 3 -8.24 26.11 1.15
C THR A 3 -8.61 25.40 -0.15
N ARG A 4 -9.58 25.95 -0.90
CA ARG A 4 -10.02 25.41 -2.20
C ARG A 4 -8.89 25.35 -3.22
N GLU A 5 -8.04 26.39 -3.27
CA GLU A 5 -6.88 26.42 -4.15
C GLU A 5 -5.82 25.38 -3.78
N ALA A 6 -5.59 25.16 -2.48
CA ALA A 6 -4.69 24.10 -2.02
C ALA A 6 -5.15 22.71 -2.47
N PHE A 7 -6.44 22.40 -2.32
CA PHE A 7 -7.02 21.12 -2.78
C PHE A 7 -6.87 20.95 -4.29
N LEU A 8 -7.23 21.96 -5.09
CA LEU A 8 -7.06 21.92 -6.54
C LEU A 8 -5.60 21.64 -6.93
N LYS A 9 -4.65 22.32 -6.28
CA LYS A 9 -3.22 22.15 -6.58
C LYS A 9 -2.72 20.74 -6.26
N ILE A 10 -3.11 20.17 -5.11
CA ILE A 10 -2.71 18.81 -4.71
C ILE A 10 -3.30 17.79 -5.67
N SER A 11 -4.60 17.89 -5.95
CA SER A 11 -5.28 16.93 -6.84
C SER A 11 -4.78 16.99 -8.29
N LEU A 12 -4.44 18.18 -8.80
CA LEU A 12 -3.87 18.32 -10.15
C LEU A 12 -2.46 17.73 -10.23
N LYS A 13 -1.68 17.80 -9.15
CA LYS A 13 -0.34 17.22 -9.08
C LYS A 13 -0.36 15.71 -9.31
N VAL A 14 -1.37 15.01 -8.79
CA VAL A 14 -1.54 13.55 -9.00
C VAL A 14 -1.66 13.20 -10.48
N MET A 15 -2.32 14.06 -11.27
CA MET A 15 -2.51 13.85 -12.71
C MET A 15 -1.31 14.20 -13.58
N GLN A 16 -0.23 14.76 -13.01
CA GLN A 16 0.99 15.07 -13.77
C GLN A 16 1.81 13.81 -14.09
N ASN A 17 1.60 12.73 -13.33
CA ASN A 17 2.37 11.51 -13.48
C ASN A 17 1.86 10.70 -14.68
N PRO A 18 2.74 10.25 -15.60
CA PRO A 18 2.35 9.33 -16.65
C PRO A 18 1.85 7.99 -16.08
N PRO A 19 0.99 7.26 -16.81
CA PRO A 19 0.38 6.00 -16.33
C PRO A 19 1.39 4.98 -15.79
N LEU A 20 2.56 4.88 -16.41
CA LEU A 20 3.61 3.93 -16.01
C LEU A 20 4.25 4.33 -14.68
N GLU A 21 4.42 5.63 -14.44
CA GLU A 21 4.95 6.15 -13.19
C GLU A 21 3.93 6.00 -12.06
N MET A 22 2.64 6.25 -12.34
CA MET A 22 1.55 5.95 -11.41
C MET A 22 1.53 4.46 -11.02
N PHE A 23 1.71 3.56 -11.99
CA PHE A 23 1.79 2.13 -11.75
C PHE A 23 2.98 1.78 -10.84
N ALA A 24 4.19 2.26 -11.16
CA ALA A 24 5.39 1.99 -10.37
C ALA A 24 5.28 2.54 -8.94
N ASN A 25 4.79 3.77 -8.78
CA ASN A 25 4.57 4.38 -7.47
C ASN A 25 3.48 3.63 -6.67
N ALA A 26 2.45 3.13 -7.35
CA ALA A 26 1.39 2.34 -6.72
C ALA A 26 1.84 0.95 -6.25
N ILE A 27 2.88 0.37 -6.85
CA ILE A 27 3.52 -0.84 -6.31
C ILE A 27 4.07 -0.56 -4.91
N ILE A 28 4.79 0.56 -4.75
CA ILE A 28 5.40 0.92 -3.46
C ILE A 28 4.32 1.21 -2.41
N SER A 29 3.30 1.99 -2.75
CA SER A 29 2.21 2.26 -1.79
C SER A 29 1.43 0.98 -1.44
N GLY A 30 1.21 0.09 -2.42
CA GLY A 30 0.54 -1.21 -2.20
C GLY A 30 1.32 -2.10 -1.26
N TRP A 31 2.65 -2.11 -1.39
CA TRP A 31 3.54 -2.80 -0.47
C TRP A 31 3.43 -2.24 0.95
N LEU A 32 3.52 -0.91 1.13
CA LEU A 32 3.45 -0.28 2.45
C LEU A 32 2.15 -0.62 3.17
N VAL A 33 1.01 -0.52 2.47
CA VAL A 33 -0.31 -0.84 3.04
C VAL A 33 -0.43 -2.34 3.37
N ALA A 34 0.05 -3.24 2.50
CA ALA A 34 0.04 -4.68 2.80
C ALA A 34 0.87 -5.01 4.05
N THR A 35 2.05 -4.40 4.19
CA THR A 35 2.91 -4.56 5.37
C THR A 35 2.23 -4.05 6.63
N MET A 36 1.58 -2.88 6.56
CA MET A 36 0.80 -2.32 7.67
C MET A 36 -0.28 -3.29 8.15
N VAL A 37 -1.10 -3.80 7.23
CA VAL A 37 -2.21 -4.73 7.56
C VAL A 37 -1.65 -6.03 8.14
N TRP A 38 -0.53 -6.51 7.63
CA TRP A 38 0.11 -7.73 8.12
C TRP A 38 0.72 -7.57 9.52
N MET A 39 1.29 -6.40 9.85
CA MET A 39 1.79 -6.10 11.20
C MET A 39 0.66 -5.87 12.21
N PHE A 40 -0.55 -5.59 11.74
CA PHE A 40 -1.67 -5.16 12.57
C PHE A 40 -2.06 -6.11 13.72
N PRO A 41 -2.07 -7.44 13.53
CA PRO A 41 -2.35 -8.39 14.62
C PRO A 41 -1.28 -8.36 15.71
N ALA A 42 -0.01 -8.14 15.34
CA ALA A 42 1.13 -8.11 16.25
C ALA A 42 1.36 -6.74 16.91
N ALA A 43 0.77 -5.66 16.38
CA ALA A 43 1.02 -4.29 16.81
C ALA A 43 0.50 -3.95 18.22
N GLY A 44 -0.38 -4.77 18.82
CA GLY A 44 -0.85 -4.55 20.20
C GLY A 44 -1.44 -3.16 20.43
N SER A 45 -0.88 -2.40 21.37
CA SER A 45 -1.25 -1.00 21.68
C SER A 45 -0.72 0.02 20.67
N ALA A 46 0.27 -0.34 19.83
CA ALA A 46 0.90 0.56 18.87
C ALA A 46 0.15 0.70 17.53
N LYS A 47 -1.03 0.09 17.38
CA LYS A 47 -1.83 0.10 16.14
C LYS A 47 -2.03 1.49 15.55
N ILE A 48 -2.37 2.47 16.38
CA ILE A 48 -2.59 3.86 15.95
C ILE A 48 -1.28 4.45 15.39
N VAL A 49 -0.16 4.25 16.09
CA VAL A 49 1.15 4.73 15.65
C VAL A 49 1.54 4.10 14.32
N VAL A 50 1.29 2.79 14.15
CA VAL A 50 1.56 2.08 12.90
C VAL A 50 0.74 2.64 11.74
N ILE A 51 -0.56 2.90 11.93
CA ILE A 51 -1.40 3.51 10.88
C ILE A 51 -0.86 4.89 10.51
N ILE A 52 -0.63 5.76 11.51
CA ILE A 52 -0.14 7.13 11.28
C ILE A 52 1.19 7.09 10.54
N LEU A 53 2.15 6.31 11.01
CA LEU A 53 3.46 6.18 10.38
C LEU A 53 3.35 5.70 8.93
N MET A 54 2.56 4.65 8.66
CA MET A 54 2.44 4.08 7.32
C MET A 54 1.73 5.03 6.35
N THR A 55 0.64 5.67 6.78
CA THR A 55 -0.02 6.72 5.98
C THR A 55 0.87 7.92 5.74
N TRP A 56 1.69 8.30 6.72
CA TRP A 56 2.65 9.38 6.60
C TRP A 56 3.78 9.03 5.63
N LEU A 57 4.28 7.79 5.63
CA LEU A 57 5.27 7.32 4.65
C LEU A 57 4.73 7.35 3.22
N ILE A 58 3.45 6.98 3.02
CA ILE A 58 2.79 7.06 1.70
C ILE A 58 2.77 8.51 1.20
N ALA A 59 2.42 9.46 2.09
CA ALA A 59 2.39 10.88 1.79
C ALA A 59 3.80 11.47 1.56
N LEU A 60 4.79 11.06 2.37
CA LEU A 60 6.17 11.53 2.27
C LEU A 60 6.85 11.04 0.99
N ALA A 61 6.58 9.79 0.59
CA ALA A 61 7.13 9.22 -0.63
C ALA A 61 6.38 9.69 -1.89
N ASP A 62 5.36 10.56 -1.75
CA ASP A 62 4.53 11.07 -2.86
C ASP A 62 3.95 9.92 -3.71
N THR A 63 3.73 8.75 -3.09
CA THR A 63 3.32 7.54 -3.80
C THR A 63 1.84 7.55 -4.11
N THR A 64 1.47 7.13 -5.31
CA THR A 64 0.08 7.05 -5.74
C THR A 64 -0.60 5.86 -5.07
N HIS A 65 -1.73 6.06 -4.40
CA HIS A 65 -2.52 4.97 -3.79
C HIS A 65 -3.97 5.09 -4.24
N ILE A 66 -4.56 4.00 -4.75
CA ILE A 66 -5.86 4.02 -5.42
C ILE A 66 -6.95 4.62 -4.54
N VAL A 67 -6.98 4.29 -3.24
CA VAL A 67 -8.01 4.80 -2.32
C VAL A 67 -7.83 6.28 -2.04
N VAL A 68 -6.62 6.74 -1.72
CA VAL A 68 -6.37 8.13 -1.33
C VAL A 68 -6.44 9.04 -2.56
N GLY A 69 -5.77 8.65 -3.64
CA GLY A 69 -5.81 9.40 -4.89
C GLY A 69 -7.21 9.43 -5.52
N SER A 70 -8.06 8.42 -5.30
CA SER A 70 -9.44 8.49 -5.79
C SER A 70 -10.21 9.65 -5.17
N VAL A 71 -10.01 9.96 -3.89
CA VAL A 71 -10.67 11.10 -3.23
C VAL A 71 -10.25 12.42 -3.86
N GLU A 72 -8.97 12.56 -4.19
CA GLU A 72 -8.41 13.75 -4.83
C GLU A 72 -8.92 13.91 -6.27
N ILE A 73 -8.93 12.84 -7.05
CA ILE A 73 -9.44 12.87 -8.42
C ILE A 73 -10.96 13.09 -8.41
N PHE A 74 -11.69 12.45 -7.50
CA PHE A 74 -13.13 12.68 -7.35
C PHE A 74 -13.44 14.12 -7.01
N TYR A 75 -12.61 14.79 -6.20
CA TYR A 75 -12.76 16.22 -5.97
C TYR A 75 -12.71 17.02 -7.28
N LEU A 76 -11.77 16.72 -8.17
CA LEU A 76 -11.65 17.35 -9.49
C LEU A 76 -12.77 16.97 -10.47
N VAL A 77 -13.28 15.75 -10.38
CA VAL A 77 -14.40 15.29 -11.21
C VAL A 77 -15.70 15.96 -10.77
N PHE A 78 -15.98 15.99 -9.47
CA PHE A 78 -17.19 16.60 -8.93
C PHE A 78 -17.21 18.13 -9.04
N ASN A 79 -16.04 18.77 -9.05
CA ASN A 79 -15.95 20.22 -9.26
C ASN A 79 -15.94 20.63 -10.75
N GLY A 80 -15.98 19.66 -11.67
CA GLY A 80 -16.02 19.88 -13.11
C GLY A 80 -14.66 20.17 -13.77
N THR A 81 -13.54 20.05 -13.07
CA THR A 81 -12.19 20.30 -13.61
C THR A 81 -11.71 19.14 -14.49
N LEU A 82 -12.07 17.90 -14.16
CA LEU A 82 -11.69 16.70 -14.93
C LEU A 82 -12.93 15.91 -15.36
N PRO A 83 -12.95 15.35 -16.58
CA PRO A 83 -13.97 14.39 -16.97
C PRO A 83 -13.77 13.04 -16.25
N TRP A 84 -14.85 12.28 -16.09
CA TRP A 84 -14.83 10.93 -15.51
C TRP A 84 -13.88 9.96 -16.23
N GLN A 85 -13.60 10.19 -17.51
CA GLN A 85 -12.68 9.37 -18.29
C GLN A 85 -11.26 9.41 -17.71
N GLU A 86 -10.79 10.59 -17.28
CA GLU A 86 -9.46 10.79 -16.70
C GLU A 86 -9.27 10.05 -15.38
N PHE A 87 -10.37 9.85 -14.63
CA PHE A 87 -10.36 8.98 -13.45
C PHE A 87 -10.12 7.52 -13.83
N ILE A 88 -10.82 6.98 -14.83
CA ILE A 88 -10.66 5.57 -15.23
C ILE A 88 -9.28 5.36 -15.87
N TRP A 89 -8.92 6.26 -16.80
CA TRP A 89 -7.65 6.28 -17.51
C TRP A 89 -7.23 7.74 -17.74
N PRO A 90 -6.06 8.17 -17.27
CA PRO A 90 -4.91 7.34 -16.90
C PRO A 90 -4.82 6.95 -15.42
N PHE A 91 -5.70 7.38 -14.53
CA PHE A 91 -5.45 7.21 -13.09
C PHE A 91 -5.77 5.81 -12.52
N ALA A 92 -7.04 5.39 -12.55
CA ALA A 92 -7.52 4.28 -11.73
C ALA A 92 -6.95 2.93 -12.18
N LEU A 93 -6.91 2.67 -13.48
CA LEU A 93 -6.41 1.40 -14.01
C LEU A 93 -4.95 1.09 -13.64
N PRO A 94 -3.96 1.93 -13.96
CA PRO A 94 -2.56 1.65 -13.60
C PRO A 94 -2.33 1.74 -12.09
N THR A 95 -2.97 2.67 -11.37
CA THR A 95 -2.80 2.78 -9.91
C THR A 95 -3.35 1.55 -9.20
N LEU A 96 -4.54 1.06 -9.60
CA LEU A 96 -5.13 -0.15 -9.04
C LEU A 96 -4.26 -1.38 -9.34
N ALA A 97 -3.81 -1.53 -10.59
CA ALA A 97 -2.94 -2.62 -10.99
C ALA A 97 -1.63 -2.62 -10.17
N GLY A 98 -0.99 -1.46 -10.03
CA GLY A 98 0.23 -1.31 -9.24
C GLY A 98 0.00 -1.67 -7.77
N ASN A 99 -1.08 -1.18 -7.16
CA ASN A 99 -1.41 -1.51 -5.77
C ASN A 99 -1.63 -3.01 -5.54
N ILE A 100 -2.37 -3.67 -6.43
CA ILE A 100 -2.59 -5.13 -6.35
C ILE A 100 -1.27 -5.88 -6.50
N CYS A 101 -0.44 -5.50 -7.49
CA CYS A 101 0.87 -6.11 -7.72
C CYS A 101 1.77 -5.98 -6.50
N GLY A 102 1.94 -4.77 -5.95
CA GLY A 102 2.80 -4.52 -4.80
C GLY A 102 2.32 -5.22 -3.53
N GLY A 103 1.03 -5.15 -3.25
CA GLY A 103 0.45 -5.79 -2.06
C GLY A 103 0.53 -7.31 -2.10
N THR A 104 0.19 -7.91 -3.25
CA THR A 104 0.22 -9.38 -3.42
C THR A 104 1.65 -9.91 -3.38
N PHE A 105 2.60 -9.21 -4.00
CA PHE A 105 4.00 -9.63 -4.04
C PHE A 105 4.59 -9.77 -2.63
N ILE A 106 4.39 -8.77 -1.77
CA ILE A 106 4.95 -8.80 -0.41
C ILE A 106 4.18 -9.75 0.49
N PHE A 107 2.86 -9.83 0.33
CA PHE A 107 2.09 -10.84 1.05
C PHE A 107 2.60 -12.25 0.74
N ALA A 108 2.85 -12.56 -0.53
CA ALA A 108 3.40 -13.86 -0.94
C ALA A 108 4.80 -14.11 -0.36
N LEU A 109 5.69 -13.11 -0.40
CA LEU A 109 7.04 -13.23 0.16
C LEU A 109 7.03 -13.44 1.68
N LEU A 110 6.25 -12.63 2.41
CA LEU A 110 6.14 -12.73 3.87
C LEU A 110 5.52 -14.05 4.28
N SER A 111 4.44 -14.47 3.62
CA SER A 111 3.79 -15.76 3.87
C SER A 111 4.75 -16.93 3.64
N HIS A 112 5.49 -16.91 2.52
CA HIS A 112 6.49 -17.94 2.21
C HIS A 112 7.63 -17.96 3.24
N ALA A 113 8.11 -16.80 3.68
CA ALA A 113 9.16 -16.67 4.68
C ALA A 113 8.71 -17.19 6.06
N GLN A 114 7.49 -16.83 6.50
CA GLN A 114 6.91 -17.31 7.76
C GLN A 114 6.79 -18.84 7.77
N ILE A 115 6.18 -19.42 6.73
CA ILE A 115 5.98 -20.88 6.64
C ILE A 115 7.32 -21.62 6.67
N ARG A 116 8.33 -21.13 5.93
CA ARG A 116 9.66 -21.75 5.93
C ARG A 116 10.34 -21.67 7.29
N ASN A 117 10.19 -20.56 8.01
CA ASN A 117 10.76 -20.41 9.33
C ASN A 117 10.11 -21.37 10.32
N ASP A 118 8.77 -21.42 10.34
CA ASP A 118 7.99 -22.28 11.25
C ASP A 118 8.33 -23.77 11.05
N MET A 119 8.40 -24.23 9.80
CA MET A 119 8.80 -25.62 9.48
C MET A 119 10.23 -25.93 9.94
N SER A 120 11.13 -24.95 9.93
CA SER A 120 12.51 -25.14 10.39
C SER A 120 12.59 -25.27 11.91
N HIS A 121 11.78 -24.47 12.64
CA HIS A 121 11.68 -24.51 14.09
C HIS A 121 11.05 -25.83 14.56
N GLU A 122 10.00 -26.29 13.88
CA GLU A 122 9.33 -27.56 14.21
C GLU A 122 10.26 -28.76 14.01
N LYS A 123 11.05 -28.79 12.92
CA LYS A 123 12.05 -29.84 12.68
C LYS A 123 13.13 -29.86 13.78
N LYS A 124 13.63 -28.70 14.20
CA LYS A 124 14.60 -28.59 15.30
C LYS A 124 14.01 -29.07 16.64
N ALA A 125 12.76 -28.72 16.93
CA ALA A 125 12.07 -29.15 18.14
C ALA A 125 11.88 -30.67 18.18
N ARG A 126 11.41 -31.29 17.08
CA ARG A 126 11.28 -32.75 16.96
C ARG A 126 12.62 -33.47 17.13
N ALA A 127 13.68 -32.97 16.48
CA ALA A 127 15.02 -33.55 16.61
C ALA A 127 15.56 -33.47 18.07
N ALA A 128 15.29 -32.37 18.78
CA ALA A 128 15.67 -32.21 20.18
C ALA A 128 14.90 -33.17 21.11
N GLU A 129 13.62 -33.43 20.85
CA GLU A 129 12.84 -34.42 21.60
C GLU A 129 13.32 -35.85 21.34
N GLU A 130 13.62 -36.21 20.09
CA GLU A 130 14.15 -37.53 19.74
C GLU A 130 15.52 -37.78 20.39
N ALA A 131 16.38 -36.75 20.45
CA ALA A 131 17.67 -36.83 21.13
C ALA A 131 17.53 -36.97 22.65
N LYS A 132 16.50 -36.39 23.27
CA LYS A 132 16.20 -36.58 24.71
C LYS A 132 15.61 -37.96 25.03
N LYS A 133 15.00 -38.62 24.05
CA LYS A 133 14.39 -39.95 24.20
C LYS A 133 15.40 -41.10 24.01
N ARG A 134 16.58 -40.81 23.47
CA ARG A 134 17.71 -41.74 23.33
C ARG A 134 18.65 -41.63 24.51
#